data_AF-A0A1F3KM42-F1
#
_entry.id   AF-A0A1F3KM42-F1
#
_cell.length_a   1.000
_cell.length_b   1.000
_cell.length_c   1.000
_cell.angle_alpha   90.00
_cell.angle_beta   90.00
_cell.angle_gamma   90.00
#
_symmetry.space_group_name_H-M   'P 1'
#
loop_
_entity.id
_entity.type
_entity.pdbx_description
1 polymer ?
#
loop_
_entity_poly.entity_id
_entity_poly.type
_entity_poly.pdbx_seq_one_letter_code
_entity_poly.pdbx_strand_id
1 'polypeptide(L)'
;MILFSSAVFSQEQDTALTYETMTREQFSDISAITDKWVRNDFLICLKKEGIKMSCAHCTSVYLKVVASIDSTGRLISYKKISSKVCGRKMKSGMEKNFMNYFKMLVFPASLRNQKIQLHLGNGLKC
;
A
#
# COMPACT_ATOMS: atom_id res chain seq x y z
N MET A 1 -40.23 -33.55 9.16
CA MET A 1 -40.39 -32.16 9.63
C MET A 1 -39.13 -31.78 10.38
N ILE A 2 -38.61 -30.57 10.15
CA ILE A 2 -37.53 -29.86 10.89
C ILE A 2 -36.10 -30.31 10.51
N LEU A 3 -35.14 -29.45 10.15
CA LEU A 3 -35.07 -28.05 9.67
C LEU A 3 -33.69 -27.98 8.99
N PHE A 4 -33.62 -27.47 7.76
CA PHE A 4 -32.34 -27.10 7.14
C PHE A 4 -31.74 -25.94 7.94
N SER A 5 -30.75 -26.21 8.78
CA SER A 5 -29.86 -25.15 9.28
C SER A 5 -28.83 -24.85 8.20
N SER A 6 -29.27 -24.09 7.19
CA SER A 6 -28.36 -23.39 6.29
C SER A 6 -27.69 -22.31 7.11
N ALA A 7 -26.54 -22.63 7.72
CA ALA A 7 -25.60 -21.60 8.11
C ALA A 7 -25.18 -20.90 6.83
N VAL A 8 -25.83 -19.77 6.53
CA VAL A 8 -25.39 -18.81 5.52
C VAL A 8 -24.09 -18.23 6.06
N PHE A 9 -23.00 -18.92 5.77
CA PHE A 9 -21.66 -18.39 5.92
C PHE A 9 -21.52 -17.33 4.82
N SER A 10 -21.87 -16.09 5.16
CA SER A 10 -21.53 -14.94 4.34
C SER A 10 -20.01 -14.96 4.20
N GLN A 11 -19.51 -15.42 3.05
CA GLN A 11 -18.16 -15.10 2.61
C GLN A 11 -18.17 -13.60 2.32
N GLU A 12 -17.98 -12.77 3.35
CA GLU A 12 -17.46 -11.42 3.13
C GLU A 12 -16.14 -11.63 2.42
N GLN A 13 -16.19 -11.41 1.11
CA GLN A 13 -15.04 -11.41 0.24
C GLN A 13 -14.15 -10.28 0.76
N ASP A 14 -13.17 -10.68 1.56
CA ASP A 14 -12.15 -9.88 2.24
C ASP A 14 -11.16 -9.26 1.23
N THR A 15 -11.75 -8.59 0.23
CA THR A 15 -11.10 -8.17 -1.00
C THR A 15 -10.61 -6.76 -0.78
N ALA A 16 -9.28 -6.60 -0.70
CA ALA A 16 -8.70 -5.28 -0.56
C ALA A 16 -9.13 -4.36 -1.71
N LEU A 17 -9.51 -3.13 -1.40
CA LEU A 17 -9.77 -2.08 -2.38
C LEU A 17 -8.53 -1.88 -3.25
N THR A 18 -8.74 -1.92 -4.56
CA THR A 18 -7.73 -1.57 -5.57
C THR A 18 -8.10 -0.25 -6.19
N TYR A 19 -7.19 0.38 -6.91
CA TYR A 19 -7.48 1.61 -7.65
C TYR A 19 -8.64 1.48 -8.64
N GLU A 20 -8.94 0.26 -9.09
CA GLU A 20 -10.04 -0.03 -10.03
C GLU A 20 -11.40 -0.15 -9.32
N THR A 21 -11.40 -0.53 -8.03
CA THR A 21 -12.63 -0.75 -7.26
C THR A 21 -12.96 0.40 -6.31
N MET A 22 -12.06 1.36 -6.14
CA MET A 22 -12.27 2.54 -5.30
C MET A 22 -13.33 3.47 -5.87
N THR A 23 -14.08 4.11 -4.96
CA THR A 23 -14.90 5.26 -5.32
C THR A 23 -14.01 6.44 -5.71
N ARG A 24 -14.60 7.45 -6.37
CA ARG A 24 -13.87 8.67 -6.76
C ARG A 24 -13.24 9.40 -5.56
N GLU A 25 -13.93 9.44 -4.43
CA GLU A 25 -13.43 10.06 -3.20
C GLU A 25 -12.25 9.29 -2.64
N GLN A 26 -12.38 7.96 -2.51
CA GLN A 26 -11.30 7.08 -2.04
C GLN A 26 -10.06 7.18 -2.94
N PHE A 27 -10.27 7.20 -4.25
CA PHE A 27 -9.20 7.35 -5.23
C PHE A 27 -8.48 8.70 -5.05
N SER A 28 -9.23 9.79 -4.90
CA SER A 28 -8.68 11.14 -4.69
C SER A 28 -7.83 11.20 -3.41
N ASP A 29 -8.38 10.68 -2.31
CA ASP A 29 -7.74 10.68 -1.01
C ASP A 29 -6.47 9.84 -1.00
N ILE A 30 -6.52 8.61 -1.53
CA ILE A 30 -5.33 7.77 -1.56
C ILE A 30 -4.26 8.31 -2.49
N SER A 31 -4.65 8.90 -3.63
CA SER A 31 -3.71 9.51 -4.58
C SER A 31 -2.97 10.68 -3.93
N ALA A 32 -3.69 11.54 -3.21
CA ALA A 32 -3.07 12.65 -2.48
C ALA A 32 -2.09 12.17 -1.40
N ILE A 33 -2.45 11.11 -0.67
CA ILE A 33 -1.57 10.48 0.33
C ILE A 33 -0.31 9.91 -0.32
N THR A 34 -0.45 9.15 -1.40
CA THR A 34 0.69 8.52 -2.08
C THR A 34 1.57 9.54 -2.77
N ASP A 35 1.00 10.59 -3.36
CA ASP A 35 1.75 11.67 -3.99
C ASP A 35 2.59 12.45 -2.97
N LYS A 36 2.01 12.74 -1.80
CA LYS A 36 2.75 13.37 -0.70
C LYS A 36 3.90 12.50 -0.22
N TRP A 37 3.68 11.20 -0.07
CA TRP A 37 4.73 10.25 0.31
C TRP A 37 5.84 10.16 -0.75
N VAL A 38 5.50 10.11 -2.05
CA VAL A 38 6.49 10.07 -3.13
C VAL A 38 7.37 11.32 -3.12
N ARG A 39 6.77 12.50 -2.95
CA ARG A 39 7.50 13.77 -2.96
C ARG A 39 8.41 13.94 -1.76
N ASN A 40 7.98 13.50 -0.58
CA ASN A 40 8.68 13.80 0.68
C ASN A 40 9.56 12.64 1.18
N ASP A 41 9.05 11.42 1.16
CA ASP A 41 9.66 10.29 1.87
C ASP A 41 10.37 9.31 0.94
N PHE A 42 9.81 9.05 -0.25
CA PHE A 42 10.36 8.06 -1.17
C PHE A 42 11.79 8.40 -1.61
N LEU A 43 12.04 9.63 -2.06
CA LEU A 43 13.37 10.06 -2.48
C LEU A 43 14.38 10.03 -1.33
N ILE A 44 13.95 10.36 -0.11
CA ILE A 44 14.77 10.26 1.09
C ILE A 44 15.12 8.80 1.39
N CYS A 45 14.15 7.88 1.27
CA CYS A 45 14.37 6.45 1.44
C CYS A 45 15.40 5.92 0.44
N LEU A 46 15.29 6.29 -0.84
CA LEU A 46 16.26 5.90 -1.86
C LEU A 46 17.67 6.40 -1.52
N LYS A 47 17.79 7.67 -1.10
CA LYS A 47 19.07 8.27 -0.71
C LYS A 47 19.70 7.55 0.48
N LYS A 48 18.92 7.21 1.51
CA LYS A 48 19.41 6.45 2.70
C LYS A 48 19.93 5.07 2.33
N GLU A 49 19.32 4.41 1.35
CA GLU A 49 19.73 3.09 0.86
C GLU A 49 20.81 3.15 -0.24
N GLY A 50 21.28 4.35 -0.61
CA GLY A 50 22.27 4.53 -1.68
C GLY A 50 21.77 4.13 -3.07
N ILE A 51 20.46 4.21 -3.31
CA ILE A 51 19.83 3.80 -4.57
C ILE A 51 19.63 5.01 -5.48
N LYS A 52 20.14 4.91 -6.71
CA LYS A 52 19.89 5.86 -7.78
C LYS A 52 19.16 5.15 -8.92
N MET A 53 17.97 5.64 -9.27
CA MET A 53 17.19 5.08 -10.38
C MET A 53 17.73 5.61 -11.72
N SER A 54 17.89 4.72 -12.69
CA SER A 54 18.31 5.03 -14.06
C SER A 54 17.91 3.90 -15.01
N CYS A 55 17.74 4.20 -16.30
CA CYS A 55 17.39 3.19 -17.29
C CYS A 55 18.45 2.10 -17.47
N ALA A 56 19.73 2.45 -17.28
CA ALA A 56 20.83 1.50 -17.45
C ALA A 56 21.02 0.53 -16.28
N HIS A 57 20.61 0.89 -15.06
CA HIS A 57 20.98 0.12 -13.85
C HIS A 57 19.81 -0.18 -12.90
N CYS A 58 18.89 0.76 -12.71
CA CYS A 58 17.80 0.60 -11.77
C CYS A 58 16.52 1.26 -12.28
N THR A 59 15.73 0.47 -13.01
CA THR A 59 14.50 0.94 -13.65
C THR A 59 13.31 1.00 -12.71
N SER A 60 13.32 0.29 -11.58
CA SER A 60 12.15 0.20 -10.70
C SER A 60 12.51 -0.06 -9.25
N VAL A 61 11.85 0.67 -8.36
CA VAL A 61 11.88 0.47 -6.91
C VAL A 61 10.46 0.61 -6.37
N TYR A 62 9.88 -0.49 -5.90
CA TYR A 62 8.53 -0.47 -5.35
C TYR A 62 8.30 -1.54 -4.28
N LEU A 63 7.25 -1.31 -3.49
CA LEU A 63 6.66 -2.20 -2.52
C LEU A 63 5.14 -2.18 -2.70
N LYS A 64 4.54 -3.34 -2.97
CA LYS A 64 3.08 -3.53 -3.01
C LYS A 64 2.62 -4.22 -1.73
N VAL A 65 1.63 -3.64 -1.05
CA VAL A 65 1.08 -4.16 0.21
C VAL A 65 -0.44 -4.12 0.21
N VAL A 66 -1.06 -4.96 1.03
CA VAL A 66 -2.42 -4.74 1.52
C VAL A 66 -2.31 -4.12 2.90
N ALA A 67 -2.83 -2.90 3.08
CA ALA A 67 -2.89 -2.18 4.35
C ALA A 67 -4.29 -2.30 4.96
N SER A 68 -4.40 -2.61 6.25
CA SER A 68 -5.68 -2.64 6.97
C SER A 68 -5.79 -1.41 7.87
N ILE A 69 -6.86 -0.63 7.69
CA ILE A 69 -7.09 0.64 8.38
C ILE A 69 -8.29 0.49 9.31
N ASP A 70 -8.15 0.93 10.57
CA ASP A 70 -9.25 0.89 11.55
C ASP A 70 -10.26 2.03 11.38
N SER A 71 -11.26 2.05 12.27
CA SER A 71 -12.31 3.06 12.34
C SER A 71 -11.81 4.46 12.74
N THR A 72 -10.63 4.53 13.36
CA THR A 72 -9.99 5.80 13.73
C THR A 72 -9.09 6.35 12.62
N GLY A 73 -8.89 5.57 11.56
CA GLY A 73 -7.99 5.90 10.46
C GLY A 73 -6.53 5.54 10.74
N ARG A 74 -6.24 4.64 11.67
CA ARG A 74 -4.88 4.15 11.93
C ARG A 74 -4.60 2.87 11.17
N LEU A 75 -3.35 2.73 10.72
CA LEU A 75 -2.87 1.49 10.11
C LEU A 75 -2.71 0.42 11.21
N ILE A 76 -3.54 -0.63 11.16
CA ILE A 76 -3.46 -1.76 12.10
C ILE A 76 -2.36 -2.72 11.67
N SER A 77 -2.34 -3.06 10.39
CA SER A 77 -1.45 -4.07 9.84
C SER A 77 -1.22 -3.85 8.35
N TYR A 78 -0.17 -4.47 7.81
CA TYR A 78 0.00 -4.58 6.38
C TYR A 78 0.60 -5.94 6.02
N LYS A 79 0.23 -6.46 4.85
CA LYS A 79 0.79 -7.68 4.27
C LYS A 79 1.51 -7.32 2.97
N LYS A 80 2.80 -7.66 2.88
CA LYS A 80 3.55 -7.51 1.62
C LYS A 80 3.04 -8.49 0.57
N ILE A 81 2.69 -7.95 -0.60
CA ILE A 81 2.30 -8.72 -1.79
C ILE A 81 3.54 -8.99 -2.64
N SER A 82 4.26 -7.93 -3.01
CA SER A 82 5.46 -8.02 -3.83
C SER A 82 6.35 -6.80 -3.65
N SER A 83 7.60 -6.90 -4.07
CA SER A 83 8.56 -5.79 -4.01
C SER A 83 9.61 -5.95 -5.09
N LYS A 84 10.17 -4.85 -5.57
CA LYS A 84 11.31 -4.85 -6.49
C LYS A 84 12.26 -3.72 -6.10
N VAL A 85 13.56 -4.02 -6.06
CA VAL A 85 14.61 -3.02 -5.80
C VAL A 85 15.75 -3.21 -6.77
N CYS A 86 15.64 -2.64 -7.98
CA CYS A 86 16.65 -2.80 -9.03
C CYS A 86 17.00 -4.28 -9.33
N GLY A 87 16.00 -5.17 -9.36
CA GLY A 87 16.22 -6.63 -9.54
C GLY A 87 16.68 -7.39 -8.28
N ARG A 88 16.88 -6.70 -7.15
CA ARG A 88 17.26 -7.29 -5.86
C ARG A 88 16.07 -7.39 -4.91
N LYS A 89 16.21 -8.24 -3.90
CA LYS A 89 15.25 -8.36 -2.78
C LYS A 89 15.27 -7.10 -1.93
N MET A 90 14.08 -6.63 -1.53
CA MET A 90 13.94 -5.52 -0.59
C MET A 90 14.42 -5.93 0.81
N LYS A 91 15.33 -5.12 1.39
CA LYS A 91 15.79 -5.29 2.77
C LYS A 91 14.70 -4.88 3.76
N SER A 92 14.68 -5.49 4.95
CA SER A 92 13.69 -5.16 5.99
C SER A 92 13.78 -3.70 6.46
N GLY A 93 14.99 -3.12 6.52
CA GLY A 93 15.19 -1.70 6.84
C GLY A 93 14.51 -0.77 5.83
N MET A 94 14.66 -1.06 4.54
CA MET A 94 14.01 -0.32 3.46
C MET A 94 12.48 -0.45 3.51
N GLU A 95 11.97 -1.66 3.76
CA GLU A 95 10.53 -1.88 3.93
C GLU A 95 9.97 -1.05 5.10
N LYS A 96 10.67 -1.04 6.24
CA LYS A 96 10.30 -0.22 7.41
C LYS A 96 10.28 1.28 7.06
N ASN A 97 11.28 1.75 6.31
CA ASN A 97 11.35 3.15 5.87
C ASN A 97 10.17 3.52 4.96
N PHE A 98 9.80 2.65 4.01
CA PHE A 98 8.65 2.87 3.12
C PHE A 98 7.35 3.00 3.91
N MET A 99 7.15 2.12 4.90
CA MET A 99 5.91 2.09 5.69
C MET A 99 5.86 3.13 6.80
N ASN A 100 6.97 3.81 7.15
CA ASN A 100 7.03 4.69 8.31
C ASN A 100 6.01 5.85 8.23
N TYR A 101 5.89 6.48 7.06
CA TYR A 101 4.91 7.53 6.81
C TYR A 101 3.47 7.04 7.07
N PHE A 102 3.12 5.88 6.52
CA PHE A 102 1.77 5.30 6.63
C PHE A 102 1.43 4.85 8.06
N LYS A 103 2.42 4.50 8.88
CA LYS A 103 2.23 4.17 10.30
C LYS A 103 1.88 5.39 11.15
N MET A 104 2.38 6.57 10.78
CA MET A 104 2.13 7.82 11.50
C MET A 104 0.89 8.56 11.00
N LEU A 105 0.46 8.27 9.79
CA LEU A 105 -0.68 8.89 9.13
C LEU A 105 -2.00 8.56 9.86
N VAL A 106 -2.93 9.52 9.82
CA VAL A 106 -4.35 9.28 10.06
C VAL A 106 -5.04 9.31 8.70
N PHE A 107 -5.58 8.18 8.27
CA PHE A 107 -6.29 8.07 7.00
C PHE A 107 -7.66 8.79 7.07
N PRO A 108 -8.06 9.45 5.96
CA PRO A 108 -9.34 10.16 5.86
C PRO A 108 -10.51 9.19 5.97
N ALA A 109 -11.69 9.72 6.30
CA ALA A 109 -12.90 8.94 6.60
C ALA A 109 -13.27 7.95 5.50
N SER A 110 -13.09 8.32 4.23
CA SER A 110 -13.38 7.49 3.04
C SER A 110 -12.58 6.18 3.00
N LEU A 111 -11.43 6.12 3.68
CA LEU A 111 -10.48 4.99 3.69
C LEU A 111 -10.50 4.20 5.00
N ARG A 112 -11.33 4.58 5.98
CA ARG A 112 -11.39 3.91 7.29
C ARG A 112 -12.20 2.61 7.24
N ASN A 113 -11.85 1.66 8.10
CA ASN A 113 -12.41 0.30 8.10
C ASN A 113 -12.23 -0.43 6.75
N GLN A 114 -11.19 -0.09 5.99
CA GLN A 114 -10.92 -0.69 4.69
C GLN A 114 -9.60 -1.46 4.70
N LYS A 115 -9.54 -2.48 3.84
CA LYS A 115 -8.28 -3.05 3.36
C LYS A 115 -7.95 -2.42 2.02
N ILE A 116 -6.75 -1.90 1.86
CA ILE A 116 -6.35 -1.16 0.65
C ILE A 116 -5.07 -1.74 0.08
N GLN A 117 -5.08 -2.04 -1.21
CA GLN A 117 -3.86 -2.36 -1.93
C GLN A 117 -3.10 -1.08 -2.28
N LEU A 118 -1.92 -0.91 -1.69
CA LEU A 118 -1.04 0.23 -1.94
C LEU A 118 0.13 -0.18 -2.82
N HIS A 119 0.42 0.66 -3.82
CA HIS A 119 1.64 0.56 -4.61
C HIS A 119 2.57 1.71 -4.24
N LEU A 120 3.59 1.40 -3.43
CA LEU A 120 4.53 2.37 -2.90
C LEU A 120 5.82 2.36 -3.72
N GLY A 121 6.12 3.46 -4.39
CA GLY A 121 7.33 3.64 -5.21
C GLY A 121 6.98 3.79 -6.68
N ASN A 122 7.97 3.69 -7.56
CA ASN A 122 7.77 3.92 -8.98
C ASN A 122 8.71 3.09 -9.86
N GLY A 123 8.49 3.21 -11.17
CA GLY A 123 9.35 2.70 -12.23
C GLY A 123 9.54 3.76 -13.31
N LEU A 124 10.69 3.74 -13.96
CA LEU A 124 11.00 4.57 -15.11
C LEU A 124 10.38 3.95 -16.37
N LYS A 125 9.87 4.81 -17.25
CA LYS A 125 9.48 4.44 -18.62
C LYS A 125 10.74 4.50 -19.50
N CYS A 126 11.56 3.48 -19.33
CA CYS A 126 12.55 3.05 -20.30
C CYS A 126 11.94 1.84 -21.00
#